data_AF-A0A149UNY1-F1
#
_entry.id   AF-A0A149UNY1-F1
#
_cell.length_a   1.000
_cell.length_b   1.000
_cell.length_c   1.000
_cell.angle_alpha   90.00
_cell.angle_beta   90.00
_cell.angle_gamma   90.00
#
_symmetry.space_group_name_H-M   'P 1'
#
loop_
_entity.id
_entity.type
_entity.pdbx_description
1 polymer ?
#
loop_
_entity_poly.entity_id
_entity_poly.type
_entity_poly.pdbx_seq_one_letter_code
_entity_poly.pdbx_strand_id
1 'polypeptide(L)'
;MGDDLFLPNAETPLRLQPGFVFWPSSLPAKPGHQQADVYFTIASVLQRLRANAFEPSGKRRIVSNWFQQTILAPGNFGRFNDDVIQASLLRAAYPYELNFADTTDESYELGRLLRRVIAACESSRGGAASEFLVALATRRLQLCRKDIEQVLAIETPGVPMVRFLLETCRRLLL
;
A
#
# COMPACT_ATOMS: atom_id res chain seq x y z
N MET A 1 -0.98 22.11 -2.48
CA MET A 1 -1.75 21.30 -1.51
C MET A 1 -1.74 19.81 -1.85
N GLY A 2 -0.84 19.32 -2.74
CA GLY A 2 -0.88 17.93 -3.20
C GLY A 2 0.27 17.02 -2.75
N ASP A 3 1.20 17.50 -1.91
CA ASP A 3 2.37 16.72 -1.42
C ASP A 3 2.32 16.37 0.08
N ASP A 4 1.16 16.57 0.71
CA ASP A 4 0.90 16.20 2.10
C ASP A 4 -0.38 15.35 2.18
N LEU A 5 -0.53 14.42 1.22
CA LEU A 5 -1.69 13.55 1.13
C LEU A 5 -1.52 12.33 2.04
N PHE A 6 -0.33 11.74 2.05
CA PHE A 6 -0.01 10.50 2.77
C PHE A 6 0.65 10.78 4.12
N LEU A 7 0.44 9.87 5.08
CA LEU A 7 1.00 9.91 6.42
C LEU A 7 2.50 9.57 6.36
N PRO A 8 3.40 10.51 6.65
CA PRO A 8 4.82 10.23 6.70
C PRO A 8 5.22 9.48 7.97
N ASN A 9 6.39 8.83 7.91
CA ASN A 9 7.01 8.23 9.09
C ASN A 9 7.52 9.28 10.09
N ALA A 10 7.98 10.42 9.59
CA ALA A 10 8.53 11.51 10.40
C ALA A 10 8.09 12.84 9.80
N GLU A 11 8.82 13.93 10.05
CA GLU A 11 8.47 15.26 9.54
C GLU A 11 8.56 15.38 8.01
N THR A 12 9.22 14.44 7.33
CA THR A 12 9.42 14.48 5.89
C THR A 12 8.29 13.76 5.15
N PRO A 13 7.54 14.46 4.27
CA PRO A 13 6.50 13.84 3.47
C PRO A 13 7.08 12.83 2.48
N LEU A 14 6.28 11.84 2.07
CA LEU A 14 6.67 10.89 1.03
C LEU A 14 6.98 11.65 -0.27
N ARG A 15 8.05 11.26 -0.97
CA ARG A 15 8.45 11.89 -2.23
C ARG A 15 8.59 10.87 -3.32
N LEU A 16 8.25 11.30 -4.54
CA LEU A 16 8.49 10.52 -5.74
C LEU A 16 9.99 10.28 -5.91
N GLN A 17 10.37 9.05 -6.20
CA GLN A 17 11.76 8.68 -6.41
C GLN A 17 12.25 9.17 -7.79
N PRO A 18 13.54 9.52 -7.92
CA PRO A 18 14.14 9.80 -9.23
C PRO A 18 13.98 8.60 -10.17
N GLY A 19 13.31 8.79 -11.31
CA GLY A 19 13.03 7.71 -12.27
C GLY A 19 11.60 7.17 -12.25
N PHE A 20 10.63 7.93 -11.74
CA PHE A 20 9.20 7.58 -11.83
C PHE A 20 8.76 7.34 -13.29
N VAL A 21 8.38 6.10 -13.61
CA VAL A 21 8.18 5.63 -15.01
C VAL A 21 6.72 5.75 -15.49
N PHE A 22 5.77 6.02 -14.60
CA PHE A 22 4.34 5.91 -14.94
C PHE A 22 3.83 7.01 -15.88
N TRP A 23 4.51 8.15 -15.95
CA TRP A 23 4.10 9.23 -16.84
C TRP A 23 5.11 9.43 -17.97
N PRO A 24 4.65 9.49 -19.23
CA PRO A 24 5.52 9.83 -20.34
C PRO A 24 6.07 11.25 -20.18
N SER A 25 7.32 11.46 -20.56
CA SER A 25 8.00 12.76 -20.55
C SER A 25 7.35 13.81 -21.45
N SER A 26 6.38 13.41 -22.28
CA SER A 26 5.61 14.27 -23.18
C SER A 26 4.40 14.93 -22.55
N LEU A 27 4.00 14.55 -21.33
CA LEU A 27 3.02 15.33 -20.57
C LEU A 27 3.63 16.69 -20.24
N PRO A 28 2.86 17.79 -20.31
CA PRO A 28 3.39 19.11 -20.00
C PRO A 28 4.01 19.05 -18.61
N ALA A 29 5.31 19.35 -18.53
CA ALA A 29 6.08 19.43 -17.28
C ALA A 29 5.57 20.61 -16.45
N LYS A 30 4.37 20.49 -15.89
CA LYS A 30 3.94 21.30 -14.76
C LYS A 30 4.92 21.03 -13.62
N PRO A 31 5.24 22.03 -12.78
CA PRO A 31 6.32 21.92 -11.80
C PRO A 31 6.01 20.78 -10.83
N GLY A 32 6.77 19.69 -10.94
CA GLY A 32 6.74 18.53 -10.04
C GLY A 32 5.42 17.76 -10.07
N HIS A 33 5.46 16.49 -10.48
CA HIS A 33 4.33 15.60 -10.20
C HIS A 33 4.13 15.49 -8.69
N GLN A 34 2.88 15.62 -8.22
CA GLN A 34 2.54 15.63 -6.80
C GLN A 34 2.02 14.27 -6.34
N GLN A 35 1.99 14.02 -5.02
CA GLN A 35 1.38 12.81 -4.47
C GLN A 35 -0.08 12.63 -4.94
N ALA A 36 -0.83 13.73 -5.02
CA ALA A 36 -2.22 13.73 -5.49
C ALA A 36 -2.38 13.24 -6.94
N ASP A 37 -1.43 13.56 -7.83
CA ASP A 37 -1.46 13.12 -9.23
C ASP A 37 -1.28 11.60 -9.32
N VAL A 38 -0.34 11.05 -8.52
CA VAL A 38 -0.11 9.59 -8.45
C VAL A 38 -1.36 8.92 -7.91
N TYR A 39 -1.90 9.44 -6.81
CA TYR A 39 -3.08 8.89 -6.18
C TYR A 39 -4.26 8.84 -7.14
N PHE A 40 -4.54 9.95 -7.84
CA PHE A 40 -5.61 10.02 -8.82
C PHE A 40 -5.40 9.02 -9.97
N THR A 41 -4.17 8.86 -10.43
CA THR A 41 -3.83 7.90 -11.49
C THR A 41 -4.07 6.46 -11.02
N ILE A 42 -3.57 6.09 -9.85
CA ILE A 42 -3.76 4.75 -9.28
C ILE A 42 -5.25 4.47 -9.01
N ALA A 43 -5.97 5.42 -8.44
CA ALA A 43 -7.41 5.31 -8.20
C ALA A 43 -8.18 5.13 -9.50
N SER A 44 -7.83 5.87 -10.55
CA SER A 44 -8.45 5.75 -11.88
C SER A 44 -8.17 4.40 -12.51
N VAL A 45 -6.96 3.86 -12.38
CA VAL A 45 -6.60 2.52 -12.87
C VAL A 45 -7.40 1.44 -12.14
N LEU A 46 -7.45 1.47 -10.81
CA LEU A 46 -8.23 0.50 -10.04
C LEU A 46 -9.73 0.62 -10.36
N GLN A 47 -10.25 1.85 -10.46
CA GLN A 47 -11.65 2.08 -10.83
C GLN A 47 -11.99 1.54 -12.22
N ARG A 48 -11.10 1.72 -13.19
CA ARG A 48 -11.27 1.12 -14.53
C ARG A 48 -11.27 -0.40 -14.47
N LEU A 49 -10.39 -1.02 -13.68
CA LEU A 49 -10.37 -2.48 -13.51
C LEU A 49 -11.66 -3.02 -12.86
N ARG A 50 -12.27 -2.25 -11.94
CA ARG A 50 -13.58 -2.58 -11.34
C ARG A 50 -14.72 -2.38 -12.35
N ALA A 51 -14.70 -1.31 -13.13
CA ALA A 51 -15.72 -1.05 -14.16
C ALA A 51 -15.71 -2.15 -15.25
N ASN A 52 -14.53 -2.67 -15.58
CA ASN A 52 -14.37 -3.79 -16.51
C ASN A 52 -14.85 -5.14 -15.94
N ALA A 53 -15.29 -5.23 -14.68
CA ALA A 53 -15.80 -6.47 -14.10
C ALA A 53 -17.01 -7.02 -14.86
N PHE A 54 -17.78 -6.14 -15.50
CA PHE A 54 -18.98 -6.47 -16.27
C PHE A 54 -18.69 -6.82 -17.74
N GLU A 55 -17.43 -6.72 -18.18
CA GLU A 55 -17.03 -7.10 -19.54
C GLU A 55 -16.61 -8.59 -19.58
N PRO A 56 -17.31 -9.45 -20.36
CA PRO A 56 -17.00 -10.88 -20.44
C PRO A 56 -15.63 -11.19 -21.06
N SER A 57 -15.11 -10.30 -21.91
CA SER A 57 -13.88 -10.49 -22.70
C SER A 57 -12.63 -9.83 -22.11
N GLY A 58 -12.75 -9.10 -21.00
CA GLY A 58 -11.64 -8.37 -20.39
C GLY A 58 -10.70 -9.28 -19.58
N LYS A 59 -9.44 -9.45 -20.05
CA LYS A 59 -8.41 -10.25 -19.34
C LYS A 59 -7.94 -9.66 -18.01
N ARG A 60 -8.24 -8.39 -17.70
CA ARG A 60 -7.81 -7.70 -16.47
C ARG A 60 -9.01 -6.99 -15.85
N ARG A 61 -9.47 -7.50 -14.73
CA ARG A 61 -10.62 -6.99 -13.97
C ARG A 61 -10.45 -7.27 -12.48
N ILE A 62 -11.06 -6.41 -11.67
CA ILE A 62 -11.23 -6.65 -10.24
C ILE A 62 -12.70 -6.99 -10.03
N VAL A 63 -12.97 -8.22 -9.63
CA VAL A 63 -14.33 -8.74 -9.39
C VAL A 63 -14.54 -8.88 -7.89
N SER A 64 -15.69 -8.42 -7.41
CA SER A 64 -16.15 -8.63 -6.05
C SER A 64 -17.64 -8.99 -6.07
N ASN A 65 -17.94 -10.28 -6.03
CA ASN A 65 -19.29 -10.81 -5.88
C ASN A 65 -19.28 -12.02 -4.94
N TRP A 66 -20.45 -12.59 -4.68
CA TRP A 66 -20.61 -13.73 -3.76
C TRP A 66 -19.82 -14.99 -4.12
N PHE A 67 -19.42 -15.15 -5.39
CA PHE A 67 -18.73 -16.35 -5.89
C PHE A 67 -17.24 -16.14 -6.08
N GLN A 68 -16.81 -14.90 -6.33
CA GLN A 68 -15.43 -14.56 -6.63
C GLN A 68 -15.08 -13.18 -6.09
N GLN A 69 -13.96 -13.14 -5.38
CA GLN A 69 -13.33 -11.91 -4.91
C GLN A 69 -11.90 -11.84 -5.43
N THR A 70 -11.53 -10.68 -5.97
CA THR A 70 -10.18 -10.40 -6.45
C THR A 70 -9.41 -9.63 -5.39
N ILE A 71 -8.27 -10.17 -4.98
CA ILE A 71 -7.30 -9.47 -4.12
C ILE A 71 -6.18 -8.88 -4.98
N LEU A 72 -5.62 -7.75 -4.56
CA LEU A 72 -4.46 -7.16 -5.22
C LEU A 72 -3.22 -8.01 -4.92
N ALA A 73 -2.49 -8.41 -5.96
CA ALA A 73 -1.26 -9.16 -5.78
C ALA A 73 -0.25 -8.38 -4.90
N PRO A 74 0.38 -9.01 -3.88
CA PRO A 74 1.40 -8.38 -3.03
C PRO A 74 2.56 -7.76 -3.82
N GLY A 75 2.91 -8.38 -4.95
CA GLY A 75 3.93 -7.87 -5.87
C GLY A 75 3.67 -6.44 -6.36
N ASN A 76 2.43 -5.95 -6.36
CA ASN A 76 2.13 -4.55 -6.71
C ASN A 76 2.75 -3.55 -5.72
N PHE A 77 2.91 -3.93 -4.46
CA PHE A 77 3.56 -3.10 -3.45
C PHE A 77 5.09 -3.21 -3.51
N GLY A 78 5.62 -4.35 -3.97
CA GLY A 78 7.07 -4.62 -4.02
C GLY A 78 7.75 -4.24 -5.33
N ARG A 79 6.98 -4.14 -6.42
CA ARG A 79 7.51 -3.86 -7.77
C ARG A 79 7.94 -2.41 -7.95
N PHE A 80 7.29 -1.50 -7.23
CA PHE A 80 7.57 -0.08 -7.28
C PHE A 80 8.35 0.30 -6.02
N ASN A 81 9.60 0.74 -6.19
CA ASN A 81 10.44 1.25 -5.10
C ASN A 81 10.00 2.67 -4.67
N ASP A 82 8.74 3.03 -4.86
CA ASP A 82 8.20 4.37 -4.62
C ASP A 82 7.09 4.29 -3.57
N ASP A 83 7.37 4.88 -2.41
CA ASP A 83 6.46 4.90 -1.26
C ASP A 83 5.12 5.56 -1.59
N VAL A 84 5.09 6.54 -2.50
CA VAL A 84 3.87 7.25 -2.91
C VAL A 84 2.95 6.29 -3.68
N ILE A 85 3.50 5.42 -4.52
CA ILE A 85 2.70 4.39 -5.23
C ILE A 85 2.14 3.39 -4.23
N GLN A 86 2.95 2.92 -3.27
CA GLN A 86 2.51 1.97 -2.25
C GLN A 86 1.37 2.56 -1.40
N ALA A 87 1.52 3.80 -0.92
CA ALA A 87 0.50 4.51 -0.18
C ALA A 87 -0.77 4.77 -1.02
N SER A 88 -0.58 5.12 -2.30
CA SER A 88 -1.70 5.31 -3.24
C SER A 88 -2.51 4.04 -3.43
N LEU A 89 -1.85 2.89 -3.60
CA LEU A 89 -2.51 1.59 -3.71
C LEU A 89 -3.29 1.26 -2.43
N LEU A 90 -2.68 1.43 -1.24
CA LEU A 90 -3.34 1.20 0.04
C LEU A 90 -4.62 2.04 0.19
N ARG A 91 -4.58 3.32 -0.18
CA ARG A 91 -5.73 4.23 -0.04
C ARG A 91 -6.77 4.10 -1.15
N ALA A 92 -6.39 3.69 -2.36
CA ALA A 92 -7.30 3.56 -3.48
C ALA A 92 -8.01 2.19 -3.58
N ALA A 93 -7.41 1.14 -3.00
CA ALA A 93 -8.02 -0.19 -2.99
C ALA A 93 -9.33 -0.23 -2.18
N TYR A 94 -10.15 -1.27 -2.30
CA TYR A 94 -11.20 -1.53 -1.32
C TYR A 94 -10.68 -2.49 -0.24
N PRO A 95 -11.21 -2.47 1.00
CA PRO A 95 -10.75 -3.37 2.06
C PRO A 95 -10.77 -4.85 1.64
N TYR A 96 -11.79 -5.27 0.89
CA TYR A 96 -11.89 -6.63 0.37
C TYR A 96 -10.82 -6.97 -0.68
N GLU A 97 -10.25 -5.98 -1.37
CA GLU A 97 -9.14 -6.16 -2.31
C GLU A 97 -7.79 -6.29 -1.59
N LEU A 98 -7.74 -5.97 -0.30
CA LEU A 98 -6.57 -6.07 0.60
C LEU A 98 -6.81 -7.07 1.74
N ASN A 99 -7.81 -7.93 1.62
CA ASN A 99 -8.07 -8.97 2.60
C ASN A 99 -7.35 -10.25 2.22
N PHE A 100 -6.16 -10.46 2.80
CA PHE A 100 -5.34 -11.66 2.61
C PHE A 100 -5.53 -12.69 3.73
N ALA A 101 -6.55 -12.55 4.58
CA ALA A 101 -6.73 -13.40 5.76
C ALA A 101 -6.84 -14.90 5.42
N ASP A 102 -7.35 -15.22 4.24
CA ASP A 102 -7.60 -16.60 3.76
C ASP A 102 -6.70 -17.01 2.59
N THR A 103 -5.65 -16.23 2.27
CA THR A 103 -4.74 -16.47 1.14
C THR A 103 -3.30 -16.58 1.63
N THR A 104 -2.91 -17.80 2.04
CA THR A 104 -1.65 -18.06 2.76
C THR A 104 -0.41 -17.57 2.03
N ASP A 105 -0.30 -17.83 0.73
CA ASP A 105 0.90 -17.50 -0.05
C ASP A 105 1.03 -15.98 -0.24
N GLU A 106 -0.06 -15.32 -0.64
CA GLU A 106 -0.10 -13.86 -0.81
C GLU A 106 0.07 -13.13 0.53
N SER A 107 -0.52 -13.65 1.61
CA SER A 107 -0.33 -13.13 2.97
C SER A 107 1.12 -13.22 3.41
N TYR A 108 1.78 -14.35 3.15
CA TYR A 108 3.20 -14.54 3.47
C TYR A 108 4.09 -13.55 2.68
N GLU A 109 3.85 -13.40 1.38
CA GLU A 109 4.59 -12.46 0.53
C GLU A 109 4.43 -11.01 1.01
N LEU A 110 3.20 -10.60 1.30
CA LEU A 110 2.91 -9.26 1.77
C LEU A 110 3.48 -9.04 3.18
N GLY A 111 3.35 -10.01 4.09
CA GLY A 111 3.95 -9.97 5.42
C GLY A 111 5.47 -9.79 5.36
N ARG A 112 6.15 -10.50 4.46
CA ARG A 112 7.60 -10.32 4.20
C ARG A 112 7.92 -8.94 3.65
N LEU A 113 7.06 -8.35 2.82
CA LEU A 113 7.22 -6.98 2.35
C LEU A 113 7.08 -5.98 3.49
N LEU A 114 6.01 -6.08 4.28
CA LEU A 114 5.73 -5.23 5.43
C LEU A 114 6.89 -5.22 6.43
N ARG A 115 7.43 -6.40 6.75
CA ARG A 115 8.61 -6.50 7.64
C ARG A 115 9.81 -5.70 7.12
N ARG A 116 10.07 -5.76 5.81
CA ARG A 116 11.17 -5.00 5.18
C ARG A 116 10.92 -3.50 5.19
N VAL A 117 9.69 -3.07 4.88
CA VAL A 117 9.30 -1.66 4.87
C VAL A 117 9.41 -1.05 6.28
N ILE A 118 8.90 -1.76 7.30
CA ILE A 118 8.97 -1.30 8.70
C ILE A 118 10.42 -1.25 9.20
N ALA A 119 11.21 -2.28 8.93
CA ALA A 119 12.62 -2.30 9.31
C ALA A 119 13.44 -1.19 8.61
N ALA A 120 13.02 -0.78 7.41
CA ALA A 120 13.67 0.27 6.63
C ALA A 120 13.04 1.66 6.81
N CYS A 121 12.22 1.88 7.85
CA CYS A 121 11.40 3.09 7.99
C CYS A 121 12.18 4.41 8.16
N GLU A 122 13.47 4.34 8.49
CA GLU A 122 14.40 5.48 8.55
C GLU A 122 15.01 5.82 7.18
N SER A 123 14.78 4.98 6.16
CA SER A 123 15.30 5.14 4.80
C SER A 123 14.18 5.41 3.79
N SER A 124 14.56 5.87 2.59
CA SER A 124 13.63 6.08 1.47
C SER A 124 12.99 4.79 0.91
N ARG A 125 13.36 3.61 1.41
CA ARG A 125 12.75 2.33 1.02
C ARG A 125 11.61 1.91 1.95
N GLY A 126 11.46 2.59 3.09
CA GLY A 126 10.46 2.29 4.10
C GLY A 126 9.53 3.47 4.38
N GLY A 127 9.49 4.49 3.52
CA GLY A 127 8.76 5.74 3.78
C GLY A 127 7.25 5.54 3.94
N ALA A 128 6.70 4.48 3.36
CA ALA A 128 5.29 4.10 3.51
C ALA A 128 4.96 3.27 4.77
N ALA A 129 5.92 3.04 5.68
CA ALA A 129 5.69 2.17 6.86
C ALA A 129 4.48 2.59 7.69
N SER A 130 4.30 3.90 7.92
CA SER A 130 3.15 4.42 8.68
C SER A 130 1.82 4.17 7.97
N GLU A 131 1.76 4.30 6.65
CA GLU A 131 0.56 3.98 5.85
C GLU A 131 0.19 2.49 5.97
N PHE A 132 1.16 1.58 5.89
CA PHE A 132 0.91 0.16 6.07
C PHE A 132 0.39 -0.17 7.47
N LEU A 133 1.00 0.41 8.50
CA LEU A 133 0.58 0.16 9.89
C LEU A 133 -0.82 0.73 10.17
N VAL A 134 -1.17 1.91 9.64
CA VAL A 134 -2.55 2.43 9.73
C VAL A 134 -3.53 1.51 9.01
N ALA A 135 -3.18 1.02 7.81
CA ALA A 135 -4.04 0.08 7.08
C ALA A 135 -4.30 -1.21 7.87
N LEU A 136 -3.28 -1.74 8.57
CA LEU A 136 -3.42 -2.88 9.48
C LEU A 136 -4.29 -2.55 10.70
N ALA A 137 -4.00 -1.46 11.40
CA ALA A 137 -4.73 -1.04 12.60
C ALA A 137 -6.22 -0.81 12.33
N THR A 138 -6.55 -0.30 11.15
CA THR A 138 -7.93 -0.04 10.71
C THR A 138 -8.61 -1.27 10.07
N ARG A 139 -7.92 -2.42 10.01
CA ARG A 139 -8.36 -3.66 9.35
C ARG A 139 -8.72 -3.49 7.87
N ARG A 140 -8.21 -2.43 7.25
CA ARG A 140 -8.32 -2.22 5.81
C ARG A 140 -7.39 -3.15 5.04
N LEU A 141 -6.23 -3.45 5.62
CA LEU A 141 -5.31 -4.50 5.20
C LEU A 141 -5.39 -5.63 6.23
N GLN A 142 -5.60 -6.86 5.78
CA GLN A 142 -5.67 -8.02 6.65
C GLN A 142 -4.72 -9.11 6.13
N LEU A 143 -3.98 -9.75 7.03
CA LEU A 143 -3.11 -10.89 6.73
C LEU A 143 -3.61 -12.12 7.49
N CYS A 144 -3.13 -13.31 7.09
CA CYS A 144 -3.28 -14.51 7.89
C CYS A 144 -2.68 -14.30 9.28
N ARG A 145 -3.27 -14.95 10.30
CA ARG A 145 -2.88 -14.79 11.71
C ARG A 145 -1.38 -14.96 11.96
N LYS A 146 -0.78 -15.99 11.37
CA LYS A 146 0.65 -16.28 11.50
C LYS A 146 1.52 -15.15 10.95
N ASP A 147 1.13 -14.54 9.84
CA ASP A 147 1.92 -13.50 9.18
C ASP A 147 1.80 -12.16 9.89
N ILE A 148 0.60 -11.83 10.42
CA ILE A 148 0.45 -10.63 11.25
C ILE A 148 1.26 -10.76 12.55
N GLU A 149 1.25 -11.91 13.21
CA GLU A 149 2.09 -12.17 14.39
C GLU A 149 3.58 -11.95 14.08
N GLN A 150 4.06 -12.42 12.92
CA GLN A 150 5.44 -12.17 12.47
C GLN A 150 5.73 -10.69 12.17
N VAL A 151 4.79 -9.96 11.60
CA VAL A 151 4.94 -8.50 11.35
C VAL A 151 4.98 -7.72 12.66
N LEU A 152 4.19 -8.12 13.65
CA LEU A 152 4.12 -7.42 14.94
C LEU A 152 5.28 -7.78 15.88
N ALA A 153 5.97 -8.90 15.63
CA ALA A 153 7.15 -9.33 16.37
C ALA A 153 8.45 -8.59 15.99
N ILE A 154 8.45 -7.71 14.98
CA ILE A 154 9.63 -6.91 14.61
C ILE A 154 10.07 -6.04 15.80
N GLU A 155 11.37 -5.81 15.93
CA GLU A 155 11.91 -4.84 16.87
C GLU A 155 11.28 -3.45 16.68
N THR A 156 11.00 -2.78 17.79
CA THR A 156 10.36 -1.47 17.77
C THR A 156 11.28 -0.43 17.12
N PRO A 157 10.87 0.24 16.03
CA PRO A 157 11.74 1.20 15.35
C PRO A 157 12.05 2.46 16.16
N GLY A 158 13.13 3.15 15.76
CA GLY A 158 13.55 4.45 16.32
C GLY A 158 12.56 5.57 16.03
N VAL A 159 11.83 5.48 14.91
CA VAL A 159 10.93 6.52 14.43
C VAL A 159 9.63 6.59 15.27
N PRO A 160 9.30 7.72 15.92
CA PRO A 160 8.18 7.82 16.87
C PRO A 160 6.81 7.44 16.29
N MET A 161 6.47 7.89 15.08
CA MET A 161 5.16 7.58 14.47
C MET A 161 5.01 6.10 14.18
N VAL A 162 6.04 5.49 13.57
CA VAL A 162 6.06 4.07 13.21
C VAL A 162 6.01 3.21 14.48
N ARG A 163 6.75 3.59 15.52
CA ARG A 163 6.69 2.95 16.84
C ARG A 163 5.27 2.97 17.40
N PHE A 164 4.66 4.16 17.47
CA PHE A 164 3.31 4.34 18.01
C PHE A 164 2.28 3.48 17.25
N LEU A 165 2.35 3.47 15.92
CA LEU A 165 1.44 2.68 15.10
C LEU A 165 1.68 1.18 15.24
N LEU A 166 2.93 0.72 15.37
CA LEU A 166 3.25 -0.68 15.60
C LEU A 166 2.73 -1.17 16.95
N GLU A 167 2.91 -0.39 18.01
CA GLU A 167 2.34 -0.66 19.33
C GLU A 167 0.81 -0.66 19.32
N THR A 168 0.20 0.25 18.56
CA THR A 168 -1.25 0.29 18.36
C THR A 168 -1.73 -0.97 17.65
N CYS A 169 -1.03 -1.43 16.60
CA CYS A 169 -1.35 -2.68 15.92
C CYS A 169 -1.25 -3.88 16.87
N ARG A 170 -0.20 -3.95 17.70
CA ARG A 170 -0.05 -5.01 18.72
C ARG A 170 -1.25 -5.07 19.66
N ARG A 171 -1.76 -3.92 20.10
CA ARG A 171 -2.92 -3.87 20.99
C ARG A 171 -4.26 -4.24 20.35
N LEU A 172 -4.41 -4.01 19.05
CA LEU A 172 -5.68 -4.20 18.33
C LEU A 172 -5.81 -5.58 17.65
N LEU A 173 -4.67 -6.22 17.36
CA LEU A 173 -4.60 -7.41 16.52
C LEU A 173 -4.05 -8.66 17.23
N LEU A 174 -3.44 -8.52 18.41
CA LEU A 174 -3.04 -9.62 19.29
C LEU A 174 -4.00 -9.70 20.49
#